data_AF-A0A2I0R5C9-F1
#
_entry.id   AF-A0A2I0R5C9-F1
#
_cell.length_a   1.000
_cell.length_b   1.000
_cell.length_c   1.000
_cell.angle_alpha   90.00
_cell.angle_beta   90.00
_cell.angle_gamma   90.00
#
_symmetry.space_group_name_H-M   'P 1'
#
loop_
_entity.id
_entity.type
_entity.pdbx_description
1 polymer ?
#
loop_
_entity_poly.entity_id
_entity_poly.type
_entity_poly.pdbx_seq_one_letter_code
_entity_poly.pdbx_strand_id
1 'polypeptide(L)'
;MIKNLYYIVLTCLIVLFLSATNKNNSRQHQGPDKISFGVKIGILPTGGLTQYAMVFYKKGKRISIQEVSLTKLVKIGKGEWPLPRTTTFHDFFEEFNLYNDTLPDGRIIDYGAAFDSLWKIRFNVHPFDHSKGEGWSQGEIRPSLKQQAYIYNRYGVRGYDQDYFADTSFFKLLKDVMNPKWIQEYKSLN
;
A
#
# COMPACT_ATOMS: atom_id res chain seq x y z
N MET A 1 -18.43 -71.42 -1.32
CA MET A 1 -18.09 -70.56 -0.17
C MET A 1 -16.84 -69.71 -0.39
N ILE A 2 -15.76 -70.26 -0.98
CA ILE A 2 -14.46 -69.56 -1.17
C ILE A 2 -14.54 -68.33 -2.11
N LYS A 3 -15.39 -68.34 -3.15
CA LYS A 3 -15.52 -67.22 -4.10
C LYS A 3 -16.05 -65.93 -3.46
N ASN A 4 -16.96 -66.03 -2.48
CA ASN A 4 -17.50 -64.86 -1.77
C ASN A 4 -16.46 -64.17 -0.89
N LEU A 5 -15.53 -64.93 -0.31
CA LEU A 5 -14.45 -64.37 0.50
C LEU A 5 -13.50 -63.52 -0.36
N TYR A 6 -13.24 -63.95 -1.59
CA TYR A 6 -12.40 -63.21 -2.53
C TYR A 6 -13.01 -61.86 -2.92
N TYR A 7 -14.33 -61.82 -3.16
CA TYR A 7 -15.02 -60.56 -3.46
C TYR A 7 -15.02 -59.59 -2.27
N ILE A 8 -15.18 -60.10 -1.04
CA ILE A 8 -15.14 -59.26 0.18
C ILE A 8 -13.74 -58.69 0.41
N VAL A 9 -12.69 -59.50 0.21
CA VAL A 9 -11.30 -59.02 0.35
C VAL A 9 -10.97 -58.00 -0.74
N LEU A 10 -11.42 -58.22 -1.98
CA LEU A 10 -11.19 -57.31 -3.10
C LEU A 10 -11.93 -55.97 -2.91
N THR A 11 -13.17 -55.98 -2.42
CA THR A 11 -13.92 -54.74 -2.14
C THR A 11 -13.30 -53.95 -0.99
N CYS A 12 -12.84 -54.61 0.08
CA CYS A 12 -12.11 -53.97 1.17
C CYS A 12 -10.79 -53.33 0.68
N LEU A 13 -10.06 -53.99 -0.22
CA LEU A 13 -8.82 -53.47 -0.81
C LEU A 13 -9.07 -52.22 -1.68
N ILE A 14 -10.15 -52.21 -2.45
CA ILE A 14 -10.54 -51.05 -3.27
C ILE A 14 -10.95 -49.86 -2.39
N VAL A 15 -11.71 -50.10 -1.32
CA VAL A 15 -12.12 -49.04 -0.38
C VAL A 15 -10.92 -48.46 0.38
N LEU A 16 -9.95 -49.30 0.75
CA LEU A 16 -8.69 -48.86 1.37
C LEU A 16 -7.81 -48.04 0.40
N PHE A 17 -7.72 -48.46 -0.87
CA PHE A 17 -6.99 -47.69 -1.89
C PHE A 17 -7.65 -46.34 -2.17
N LEU A 18 -8.98 -46.28 -2.26
CA LEU A 18 -9.70 -45.02 -2.46
C LEU A 18 -9.52 -44.08 -1.26
N SER A 19 -9.54 -44.61 -0.04
CA SER A 19 -9.34 -43.82 1.19
C SER A 19 -7.90 -43.31 1.34
N ALA A 20 -6.90 -44.05 0.84
CA ALA A 20 -5.49 -43.65 0.86
C ALA A 20 -5.15 -42.52 -0.14
N THR A 21 -5.98 -42.31 -1.17
CA THR A 21 -5.80 -41.19 -2.11
C THR A 21 -6.38 -39.87 -1.63
N ASN A 22 -7.12 -39.85 -0.52
CA ASN A 22 -7.62 -38.62 0.09
C ASN A 22 -6.55 -37.95 0.97
N LYS A 23 -5.32 -37.87 0.45
CA LYS A 23 -4.20 -37.20 1.08
C LYS A 23 -4.37 -35.70 0.85
N ASN A 24 -5.04 -35.04 1.80
CA ASN A 24 -4.97 -33.61 2.06
C ASN A 24 -4.79 -32.72 0.82
N ASN A 25 -5.89 -32.48 0.12
CA ASN A 25 -6.06 -31.20 -0.58
C ASN A 25 -6.24 -30.10 0.47
N SER A 26 -5.19 -29.82 1.25
CA SER A 26 -5.04 -28.49 1.82
C SER A 26 -4.99 -27.56 0.63
N ARG A 27 -6.11 -26.86 0.38
CA ARG A 27 -6.22 -25.82 -0.63
C ARG A 27 -5.01 -24.90 -0.42
N GLN A 28 -3.98 -25.05 -1.26
CA GLN A 28 -2.85 -24.13 -1.28
C GLN A 28 -3.47 -22.75 -1.40
N HIS A 29 -3.30 -21.92 -0.38
CA HIS A 29 -3.89 -20.60 -0.36
C HIS A 29 -3.33 -19.84 -1.57
N GLN A 30 -4.14 -19.69 -2.62
CA GLN A 30 -3.70 -19.05 -3.87
C GLN A 30 -3.69 -17.51 -3.75
N GLY A 31 -4.00 -16.97 -2.58
CA GLY A 31 -4.05 -15.55 -2.30
C GLY A 31 -2.68 -14.84 -2.33
N PRO A 32 -2.68 -13.52 -2.13
CA PRO A 32 -1.47 -12.75 -1.88
C PRO A 32 -0.82 -13.20 -0.56
N ASP A 33 0.51 -13.21 -0.53
CA ASP A 33 1.29 -13.52 0.67
C ASP A 33 1.58 -12.26 1.50
N LYS A 34 1.55 -11.08 0.87
CA LYS A 34 1.77 -9.77 1.51
C LYS A 34 0.82 -8.73 0.94
N ILE A 35 0.33 -7.85 1.81
CA ILE A 35 -0.42 -6.64 1.47
C ILE A 35 0.41 -5.44 1.90
N SER A 36 0.34 -4.36 1.13
CA SER A 36 0.86 -3.06 1.51
C SER A 36 -0.02 -1.95 0.95
N PHE A 37 0.40 -0.70 1.11
CA PHE A 37 -0.36 0.46 0.64
C PHE A 37 0.43 1.28 -0.36
N GLY A 38 -0.27 2.16 -1.06
CA GLY A 38 0.36 3.17 -1.88
C GLY A 38 -0.55 4.35 -2.20
N VAL A 39 0.09 5.40 -2.70
CA VAL A 39 -0.58 6.59 -3.23
C VAL A 39 -0.02 6.97 -4.59
N LYS A 40 -0.90 7.35 -5.50
CA LYS A 40 -0.58 8.00 -6.77
C LYS A 40 -0.94 9.49 -6.66
N ILE A 41 -0.10 10.38 -7.20
CA ILE A 41 -0.24 11.83 -7.00
C ILE A 41 -0.36 12.57 -8.34
N GLY A 42 -1.43 13.36 -8.47
CA GLY A 42 -1.58 14.42 -9.45
C GLY A 42 -2.96 14.49 -10.07
N ILE A 43 -3.09 15.01 -11.30
CA ILE A 43 -4.42 15.20 -11.91
C ILE A 43 -4.94 13.85 -12.38
N LEU A 44 -5.87 13.26 -11.62
CA LEU A 44 -6.40 11.93 -11.86
C LEU A 44 -7.73 11.98 -12.61
N PRO A 45 -8.10 10.90 -13.33
CA PRO A 45 -9.40 10.83 -14.02
C PRO A 45 -10.62 10.99 -13.09
N THR A 46 -10.45 10.72 -11.80
CA THR A 46 -11.47 10.92 -10.76
C THR A 46 -11.67 12.38 -10.35
N GLY A 47 -10.86 13.31 -10.88
CA GLY A 47 -10.82 14.72 -10.48
C GLY A 47 -10.04 15.00 -9.19
N GLY A 48 -9.58 13.95 -8.50
CA GLY A 48 -8.76 14.08 -7.29
C GLY A 48 -7.28 14.35 -7.57
N LEU A 49 -6.56 14.80 -6.55
CA LEU A 49 -5.09 14.98 -6.58
C LEU A 49 -4.30 13.79 -6.04
N THR A 50 -4.98 12.86 -5.38
CA THR A 50 -4.40 11.65 -4.83
C THR A 50 -5.33 10.47 -5.04
N GLN A 51 -4.76 9.30 -5.26
CA GLN A 51 -5.48 8.03 -5.36
C GLN A 51 -4.75 6.98 -4.56
N TYR A 52 -5.46 6.45 -3.58
CA TYR A 52 -4.94 5.48 -2.64
C TYR A 52 -5.22 4.06 -3.12
N ALA A 53 -4.31 3.15 -2.82
CA ALA A 53 -4.49 1.75 -3.17
C ALA A 53 -3.89 0.80 -2.13
N MET A 54 -4.47 -0.39 -2.08
CA MET A 54 -3.84 -1.57 -1.51
C MET A 54 -3.05 -2.28 -2.61
N VAL A 55 -1.82 -2.66 -2.28
CA VAL A 55 -0.89 -3.31 -3.20
C VAL A 55 -0.66 -4.73 -2.71
N PHE A 56 -0.97 -5.69 -3.56
CA PHE A 56 -0.91 -7.12 -3.23
C PHE A 56 0.33 -7.74 -3.85
N TYR A 57 1.05 -8.52 -3.05
CA TYR A 57 2.27 -9.19 -3.43
C TYR A 57 2.15 -10.70 -3.25
N LYS A 58 2.79 -11.44 -4.15
CA LYS A 58 2.95 -12.89 -4.08
C LYS A 58 4.36 -13.25 -4.49
N LYS A 59 5.07 -14.02 -3.66
CA LYS A 59 6.50 -14.33 -3.89
C LYS A 59 7.34 -13.09 -4.24
N GLY A 60 7.13 -11.98 -3.52
CA GLY A 60 7.83 -10.71 -3.71
C GLY A 60 7.45 -9.90 -4.96
N LYS A 61 6.56 -10.40 -5.83
CA LYS A 61 6.10 -9.69 -7.03
C LYS A 61 4.73 -9.07 -6.79
N ARG A 62 4.54 -7.82 -7.24
CA ARG A 62 3.24 -7.15 -7.25
C ARG A 62 2.30 -7.88 -8.20
N ILE A 63 1.19 -8.40 -7.70
CA ILE A 63 0.20 -9.15 -8.48
C ILE A 63 -1.05 -8.33 -8.80
N SER A 64 -1.42 -7.38 -7.94
CA SER A 64 -2.55 -6.50 -8.18
C SER A 64 -2.46 -5.22 -7.35
N ILE A 65 -3.17 -4.21 -7.81
CA ILE A 65 -3.41 -2.94 -7.13
C ILE A 65 -4.92 -2.78 -7.05
N GLN A 66 -5.44 -2.49 -5.87
CA GLN A 66 -6.85 -2.21 -5.67
C GLN A 66 -7.01 -0.82 -5.08
N GLU A 67 -7.71 0.05 -5.81
CA GLU A 67 -8.04 1.38 -5.34
C GLU A 67 -8.95 1.33 -4.11
N VAL A 68 -8.70 2.24 -3.17
CA VAL A 68 -9.48 2.37 -1.93
C VAL A 68 -9.64 3.84 -1.57
N SER A 69 -10.69 4.16 -0.82
CA SER A 69 -10.81 5.47 -0.21
C SER A 69 -9.77 5.66 0.88
N LEU A 70 -9.41 6.92 1.18
CA LEU A 70 -8.50 7.25 2.28
C LEU A 70 -9.01 6.67 3.61
N THR A 71 -10.31 6.82 3.90
CA THR A 71 -10.92 6.28 5.13
C THR A 71 -10.69 4.78 5.26
N LYS A 72 -10.93 4.02 4.18
CA LYS A 72 -10.74 2.57 4.19
C LYS A 72 -9.25 2.21 4.33
N LEU A 73 -8.37 2.92 3.63
CA LEU A 73 -6.93 2.74 3.76
C LEU A 73 -6.47 2.93 5.21
N VAL A 74 -6.87 4.04 5.85
CA VAL A 74 -6.47 4.36 7.23
C VAL A 74 -7.03 3.34 8.21
N LYS A 75 -8.31 2.96 8.09
CA LYS A 75 -8.94 1.96 8.98
C LYS A 75 -8.23 0.60 8.90
N ILE A 76 -7.88 0.14 7.70
CA ILE A 76 -7.13 -1.11 7.54
C ILE A 76 -5.67 -0.93 7.97
N GLY A 77 -5.05 0.20 7.61
CA GLY A 77 -3.65 0.52 7.89
C GLY A 77 -3.34 0.61 9.38
N LYS A 78 -4.31 1.04 10.20
CA LYS A 78 -4.24 1.05 11.67
C LYS A 78 -4.62 -0.27 12.34
N GLY A 79 -4.95 -1.30 11.56
CA GLY A 79 -5.50 -2.54 12.13
C GLY A 79 -6.85 -2.35 12.85
N GLU A 80 -7.61 -1.29 12.55
CA GLU A 80 -8.98 -1.14 13.06
C GLU A 80 -9.95 -2.06 12.28
N TRP A 81 -9.66 -2.27 10.99
CA TRP A 81 -10.37 -3.18 10.09
C TRP A 81 -9.44 -4.32 9.64
N PRO A 82 -9.97 -5.53 9.38
CA PRO A 82 -9.14 -6.66 8.99
C PRO A 82 -8.57 -6.45 7.58
N LEU A 83 -7.42 -7.08 7.35
CA LEU A 83 -6.84 -7.20 6.02
C LEU A 83 -7.84 -7.88 5.06
N PRO A 84 -8.01 -7.37 3.83
CA PRO A 84 -9.00 -7.89 2.89
C PRO A 84 -8.89 -9.40 2.71
N ARG A 85 -10.04 -10.10 2.82
CA ARG A 85 -10.17 -11.55 2.66
C ARG A 85 -9.43 -12.38 3.72
N THR A 86 -9.13 -11.77 4.86
CA THR A 86 -8.55 -12.44 6.03
C THR A 86 -9.29 -12.00 7.30
N THR A 87 -8.98 -12.64 8.43
CA THR A 87 -9.39 -12.19 9.77
C THR A 87 -8.24 -11.52 10.53
N THR A 88 -7.14 -11.20 9.83
CA THR A 88 -5.93 -10.66 10.42
C THR A 88 -6.03 -9.15 10.53
N PHE A 89 -5.72 -8.63 11.70
CA PHE A 89 -5.57 -7.20 11.96
C PHE A 89 -4.09 -6.91 12.15
N HIS A 90 -3.61 -5.82 11.55
CA HIS A 90 -2.20 -5.43 11.61
C HIS A 90 -2.10 -3.93 11.50
N ASP A 91 -1.40 -3.30 12.44
CA ASP A 91 -1.13 -1.87 12.42
C ASP A 91 0.17 -1.60 11.64
N PHE A 92 0.02 -1.30 10.36
CA PHE A 92 1.14 -0.89 9.53
C PHE A 92 1.64 0.51 9.88
N PHE A 93 0.78 1.37 10.41
CA PHE A 93 1.18 2.75 10.70
C PHE A 93 2.12 2.73 11.91
N GLU A 94 1.80 1.93 12.94
CA GLU A 94 2.69 1.65 14.06
C GLU A 94 3.98 0.96 13.63
N GLU A 95 3.93 -0.08 12.79
CA GLU A 95 5.13 -0.76 12.24
C GLU A 95 6.10 0.24 11.60
N PHE A 96 5.55 1.19 10.85
CA PHE A 96 6.32 2.23 10.19
C PHE A 96 6.54 3.46 11.07
N ASN A 97 6.26 3.46 12.37
CA ASN A 97 6.38 4.60 13.28
C ASN A 97 5.68 5.88 12.76
N LEU A 98 4.41 5.73 12.37
CA LEU A 98 3.48 6.80 12.00
C LEU A 98 2.37 6.86 13.06
N TYR A 99 2.55 7.71 14.05
CA TYR A 99 1.59 7.95 15.10
C TYR A 99 1.39 9.44 15.29
N ASN A 100 0.25 9.81 15.87
CA ASN A 100 0.06 11.19 16.33
C ASN A 100 0.90 11.38 17.58
N ASP A 101 1.65 12.46 17.65
CA ASP A 101 2.57 12.73 18.76
C ASP A 101 2.48 14.19 19.20
N THR A 102 2.90 14.48 20.42
CA THR A 102 3.15 15.84 20.89
C THR A 102 4.64 15.96 21.17
N LEU A 103 5.32 16.75 20.33
CA LEU A 103 6.74 17.01 20.49
C LEU A 103 7.03 17.70 21.85
N PRO A 104 8.26 17.61 22.38
CA PRO A 104 8.64 18.27 23.63
C PRO A 104 8.41 19.79 23.65
N ASP A 105 8.32 20.42 22.48
CA ASP A 105 8.00 21.84 22.30
C ASP A 105 6.48 22.14 22.22
N GLY A 106 5.63 21.13 22.46
CA GLY A 106 4.18 21.23 22.45
C GLY A 106 3.54 21.14 21.05
N ARG A 107 4.31 20.98 19.97
CA ARG A 107 3.75 20.83 18.63
C ARG A 107 3.09 19.45 18.46
N ILE A 108 1.85 19.45 17.97
CA ILE A 108 1.13 18.23 17.64
C ILE A 108 1.53 17.78 16.23
N ILE A 109 2.06 16.57 16.12
CA ILE A 109 2.23 15.85 14.86
C ILE A 109 0.94 15.08 14.63
N ASP A 110 0.18 15.49 13.61
CA ASP A 110 -0.94 14.71 13.08
C ASP A 110 -0.53 14.11 11.74
N TYR A 111 -0.40 12.78 11.67
CA TYR A 111 -0.08 12.14 10.40
C TYR A 111 -1.21 12.31 9.36
N GLY A 112 -2.42 12.69 9.79
CA GLY A 112 -3.50 13.14 8.92
C GLY A 112 -3.06 14.27 7.98
N ALA A 113 -2.27 15.22 8.50
CA ALA A 113 -1.75 16.35 7.74
C ALA A 113 -0.78 15.93 6.61
N ALA A 114 -0.19 14.73 6.70
CA ALA A 114 0.63 14.18 5.62
C ALA A 114 -0.20 13.96 4.36
N PHE A 115 -1.40 13.38 4.49
CA PHE A 115 -2.30 13.09 3.37
C PHE A 115 -2.76 14.37 2.66
N ASP A 116 -3.08 15.41 3.42
CA ASP A 116 -3.47 16.72 2.89
C ASP A 116 -2.32 17.43 2.16
N SER A 117 -1.08 17.11 2.50
CA SER A 117 0.11 17.75 1.94
C SER A 117 0.68 17.04 0.71
N LEU A 118 0.25 15.80 0.40
CA LEU A 118 0.82 15.00 -0.69
C LEU A 118 0.81 15.70 -2.06
N TRP A 119 -0.25 16.46 -2.38
CA TRP A 119 -0.35 17.17 -3.66
C TRP A 119 0.81 18.17 -3.87
N LYS A 120 1.37 18.72 -2.79
CA LYS A 120 2.43 19.73 -2.82
C LYS A 120 3.70 19.22 -3.46
N ILE A 121 3.93 17.91 -3.47
CA ILE A 121 5.09 17.29 -4.14
C ILE A 121 5.07 17.61 -5.64
N ARG A 122 3.88 17.65 -6.26
CA ARG A 122 3.73 17.77 -7.72
C ARG A 122 3.51 19.19 -8.20
N PHE A 123 2.84 20.03 -7.41
CA PHE A 123 2.43 21.37 -7.84
C PHE A 123 3.10 22.46 -7.02
N ASN A 124 3.35 23.61 -7.63
CA ASN A 124 3.86 24.82 -6.97
C ASN A 124 2.72 25.62 -6.31
N VAL A 125 1.49 25.48 -6.81
CA VAL A 125 0.24 26.02 -6.27
C VAL A 125 -0.86 24.98 -6.38
N HIS A 126 -1.85 24.98 -5.49
CA HIS A 126 -2.93 24.01 -5.57
C HIS A 126 -3.72 24.19 -6.88
N PRO A 127 -3.87 23.15 -7.72
CA PRO A 127 -4.35 23.29 -9.11
C PRO A 127 -5.85 23.57 -9.24
N PHE A 128 -6.64 23.38 -8.18
CA PHE A 128 -8.11 23.56 -8.21
C PHE A 128 -8.65 24.53 -7.16
N ASP A 129 -7.83 24.95 -6.20
CA ASP A 129 -8.26 25.68 -5.00
C ASP A 129 -7.10 26.49 -4.46
N HIS A 130 -6.96 27.72 -4.94
CA HIS A 130 -5.88 28.62 -4.56
C HIS A 130 -5.86 28.96 -3.06
N SER A 131 -6.97 28.75 -2.33
CA SER A 131 -7.00 28.98 -0.88
C SER A 131 -6.12 28.01 -0.10
N LYS A 132 -5.81 26.84 -0.68
CA LYS A 132 -4.89 25.84 -0.09
C LYS A 132 -3.41 26.21 -0.22
N GLY A 133 -3.11 27.31 -0.91
CA GLY A 133 -1.80 27.94 -0.95
C GLY A 133 -0.79 27.24 -1.86
N GLU A 134 0.48 27.39 -1.49
CA GLU A 134 1.64 26.93 -2.25
C GLU A 134 1.97 25.45 -1.97
N GLY A 135 2.49 24.81 -3.00
CA GLY A 135 3.13 23.51 -2.90
C GLY A 135 4.65 23.61 -2.87
N TRP A 136 5.32 22.51 -3.21
CA TRP A 136 6.77 22.33 -3.05
C TRP A 136 7.49 22.03 -4.37
N SER A 137 6.74 21.81 -5.45
CA SER A 137 7.31 21.67 -6.78
C SER A 137 7.94 22.99 -7.25
N GLN A 138 9.08 22.89 -7.93
CA GLN A 138 9.74 24.01 -8.61
C GLN A 138 9.24 24.22 -10.04
N GLY A 139 8.44 23.29 -10.58
CA GLY A 139 7.78 23.48 -11.87
C GLY A 139 6.27 23.63 -11.72
N GLU A 140 5.67 24.34 -12.67
CA GLU A 140 4.25 24.71 -12.69
C GLU A 140 3.33 23.50 -12.92
N ILE A 141 3.64 22.69 -13.94
CA ILE A 141 2.83 21.52 -14.33
C ILE A 141 3.38 20.22 -13.72
N ARG A 142 4.70 20.18 -13.49
CA ARG A 142 5.44 19.00 -13.02
C ARG A 142 6.68 19.42 -12.22
N PRO A 143 7.19 18.56 -11.32
CA PRO A 143 8.43 18.82 -10.60
C PRO A 143 9.61 19.10 -11.54
N SER A 144 10.62 19.83 -11.06
CA SER A 144 11.87 20.05 -11.81
C SER A 144 12.55 18.72 -12.14
N LEU A 145 13.49 18.71 -13.09
CA LEU A 145 14.25 17.49 -13.41
C LEU A 145 15.02 16.97 -12.19
N LYS A 146 15.56 17.85 -11.34
CA LYS A 146 16.21 17.46 -10.08
C LYS A 146 15.24 16.87 -9.08
N GLN A 147 14.03 17.42 -8.95
CA GLN A 147 12.99 16.85 -8.09
C GLN A 147 12.50 15.49 -8.59
N GLN A 148 12.33 15.31 -9.90
CA GLN A 148 11.97 14.02 -10.49
C GLN A 148 13.06 12.97 -10.23
N ALA A 149 14.33 13.33 -10.44
CA ALA A 149 15.46 12.45 -10.13
C ALA A 149 15.53 12.11 -8.63
N TYR A 150 15.28 13.09 -7.76
CA TYR A 150 15.21 12.88 -6.31
C TYR A 150 14.09 11.90 -5.93
N ILE A 151 12.89 12.08 -6.48
CA ILE A 151 11.75 11.17 -6.25
C ILE A 151 12.09 9.74 -6.68
N TYR A 152 12.66 9.60 -7.88
CA TYR A 152 13.07 8.30 -8.40
C TYR A 152 14.11 7.63 -7.50
N ASN A 153 15.18 8.35 -7.13
CA ASN A 153 16.26 7.80 -6.32
C ASN A 153 15.82 7.49 -4.88
N ARG A 154 14.95 8.30 -4.30
CA ARG A 154 14.53 8.16 -2.88
C ARG A 154 13.40 7.15 -2.68
N TYR A 155 12.48 7.05 -3.64
CA TYR A 155 11.24 6.27 -3.52
C TYR A 155 11.07 5.19 -4.60
N GLY A 156 11.92 5.15 -5.62
CA GLY A 156 11.83 4.17 -6.72
C GLY A 156 10.68 4.43 -7.70
N VAL A 157 10.04 5.59 -7.64
CA VAL A 157 8.89 5.96 -8.49
C VAL A 157 9.42 6.55 -9.80
N ARG A 158 9.14 5.90 -10.94
CA ARG A 158 9.69 6.27 -12.25
C ARG A 158 8.85 7.35 -12.91
N GLY A 159 7.54 7.12 -13.00
CA GLY A 159 6.58 8.13 -13.43
C GLY A 159 5.87 8.70 -12.22
N TYR A 160 6.27 9.88 -11.74
CA TYR A 160 5.63 10.53 -10.59
C TYR A 160 4.11 10.73 -10.76
N ASP A 161 3.62 10.74 -12.00
CA ASP A 161 2.23 10.88 -12.41
C ASP A 161 1.53 9.57 -12.78
N GLN A 162 2.28 8.48 -12.98
CA GLN A 162 1.74 7.19 -13.43
C GLN A 162 1.84 6.09 -12.37
N ASP A 163 2.90 6.14 -11.56
CA ASP A 163 3.24 5.12 -10.58
C ASP A 163 2.73 5.47 -9.18
N TYR A 164 2.56 4.42 -8.38
CA TYR A 164 2.29 4.56 -6.96
C TYR A 164 3.60 4.65 -6.18
N PHE A 165 3.65 5.56 -5.22
CA PHE A 165 4.53 5.43 -4.06
C PHE A 165 3.97 4.27 -3.24
N ALA A 166 4.56 3.08 -3.39
CA ALA A 166 4.03 1.84 -2.82
C ALA A 166 4.98 1.25 -1.77
N ASP A 167 4.41 0.43 -0.89
CA ASP A 167 5.14 -0.30 0.15
C ASP A 167 5.93 0.62 1.08
N THR A 168 7.21 0.33 1.32
CA THR A 168 8.06 1.14 2.18
C THR A 168 8.12 2.60 1.72
N SER A 169 8.04 2.84 0.40
CA SER A 169 8.05 4.20 -0.15
C SER A 169 6.80 5.01 0.20
N PHE A 170 5.64 4.36 0.35
CA PHE A 170 4.42 5.01 0.78
C PHE A 170 4.58 5.61 2.18
N PHE A 171 4.96 4.79 3.15
CA PHE A 171 5.11 5.21 4.53
C PHE A 171 6.27 6.19 4.73
N LYS A 172 7.38 5.96 4.01
CA LYS A 172 8.51 6.89 3.97
C LYS A 172 8.08 8.26 3.47
N LEU A 173 7.26 8.31 2.41
CA LEU A 173 6.73 9.56 1.89
C LEU A 173 5.88 10.29 2.93
N LEU A 174 4.96 9.60 3.60
CA LEU A 174 4.11 10.20 4.63
C LEU A 174 4.93 10.86 5.75
N LYS A 175 6.05 10.25 6.16
CA LYS A 175 6.98 10.87 7.11
C LYS A 175 7.70 12.09 6.55
N ASP A 176 8.22 11.94 5.34
CA ASP A 176 9.04 12.97 4.70
C ASP A 176 8.24 14.26 4.49
N VAL A 177 6.97 14.16 4.08
CA VAL A 177 6.10 15.33 3.88
C VAL A 177 5.70 16.04 5.18
N MET A 178 5.98 15.46 6.34
CA MET A 178 5.83 16.11 7.64
C MET A 178 7.14 16.69 8.17
N ASN A 179 8.28 16.36 7.56
CA ASN A 179 9.60 16.76 8.03
C ASN A 179 10.01 18.11 7.41
N PRO A 180 10.12 19.20 8.20
CA PRO A 180 10.46 20.52 7.66
C PRO A 180 11.80 20.55 6.93
N LYS A 181 12.79 19.79 7.39
CA LYS A 181 14.09 19.69 6.75
C LYS A 181 13.98 19.05 5.37
N TRP A 182 13.23 17.96 5.26
CA TRP A 182 12.96 17.32 3.98
C TRP A 182 12.22 18.27 3.02
N ILE A 183 11.22 18.99 3.52
CA ILE A 183 10.46 19.96 2.71
C ILE A 183 11.40 21.06 2.18
N GLN A 184 12.27 21.62 3.02
CA GLN A 184 13.24 22.63 2.61
C GLN A 184 14.22 22.10 1.55
N GLU A 185 14.77 20.90 1.78
CA GLU A 185 15.65 20.23 0.82
C GLU A 185 14.93 20.01 -0.52
N TYR A 186 13.72 19.45 -0.51
CA TYR A 186 12.95 19.19 -1.72
C TYR A 186 12.61 20.46 -2.48
N LYS A 187 12.22 21.54 -1.78
CA LYS A 187 11.96 22.86 -2.37
C LYS A 187 13.21 23.47 -3.00
N SER A 188 14.42 23.14 -2.53
CA SER A 188 15.66 23.71 -3.06
C SER A 188 16.15 23.09 -4.38
N LEU A 189 15.53 21.99 -4.82
CA LEU A 189 15.93 21.25 -6.02
C LEU A 189 15.40 21.92 -7.31
N ASN A 190 16.21 22.79 -7.94
CA ASN A 190 15.87 23.46 -9.21
C ASN A 190 16.48 22.79 -10.45
#